data_AF-A0A3M9ZBE5-F1
#
_entry.id   AF-A0A3M9ZBE5-F1
#
_cell.length_a   1.000
_cell.length_b   1.000
_cell.length_c   1.000
_cell.angle_alpha   90.00
_cell.angle_beta   90.00
_cell.angle_gamma   90.00
#
_symmetry.space_group_name_H-M   'P 1'
#
loop_
_entity.id
_entity.type
_entity.pdbx_description
1 polymer ?
#
loop_
_entity_poly.entity_id
_entity_poly.type
_entity_poly.pdbx_seq_one_letter_code
_entity_poly.pdbx_strand_id
1 'polypeptide(L)' 'MSDQAPLVKGQLYELKDSTGKVWVLSPTNNLKLGDQIRIKGQVRYEVIEIAGQNLGEVYIEEQQQLPPD' A
#
# COMPACT_ATOMS: atom_id res chain seq x y z
N MET A 1 19.49 4.39 -11.62
CA MET A 1 19.69 3.18 -10.80
C MET A 1 18.37 2.93 -10.10
N SER A 2 17.72 1.80 -10.36
CA SER A 2 16.45 1.43 -9.71
C SER A 2 16.76 0.43 -8.62
N ASP A 3 16.73 0.85 -7.36
CA ASP A 3 16.82 -0.08 -6.24
C ASP A 3 15.46 -0.79 -6.11
N GLN A 4 15.41 -2.06 -6.49
CA GLN A 4 14.24 -2.92 -6.29
C GLN A 4 14.52 -3.84 -5.10
N ALA A 5 13.87 -3.55 -3.97
CA ALA A 5 13.81 -4.50 -2.86
C ALA A 5 12.67 -5.48 -3.11
N PRO A 6 12.92 -6.80 -3.23
CA PRO A 6 11.85 -7.78 -3.32
C PRO A 6 11.06 -7.76 -2.01
N LEU A 7 9.75 -7.53 -2.09
CA LEU A 7 8.86 -7.76 -0.97
C LEU A 7 8.86 -9.27 -0.69
N VAL A 8 9.30 -9.64 0.51
CA VAL A 8 9.57 -11.03 0.89
C VAL A 8 8.32 -11.91 0.73
N LYS A 9 7.11 -11.34 0.95
CA LYS A 9 5.78 -11.91 0.67
C LYS A 9 4.77 -10.77 0.47
N GLY A 10 3.74 -11.00 -0.34
CA GLY A 10 2.65 -10.04 -0.58
C GLY A 10 2.84 -9.17 -1.82
N GLN A 11 1.97 -8.18 -1.97
CA GLN A 11 1.96 -7.22 -3.08
C GLN A 11 1.78 -5.81 -2.52
N LEU A 12 2.60 -4.87 -3.00
CA LEU A 12 2.41 -3.44 -2.77
C LEU A 12 1.77 -2.85 -4.03
N TYR A 13 0.64 -2.18 -3.86
CA TYR A 13 -0.08 -1.54 -4.97
C TYR A 13 -0.58 -0.16 -4.56
N GLU A 14 -0.77 0.71 -5.55
CA GLU A 14 -1.36 2.03 -5.36
C GLU A 14 -2.87 1.91 -5.58
N LEU A 15 -3.65 2.16 -4.52
CA LEU A 15 -5.11 2.24 -4.61
C LEU A 15 -5.48 3.70 -4.89
N LYS A 16 -6.27 3.92 -5.94
CA LYS A 16 -6.73 5.26 -6.36
C LYS A 16 -8.25 5.34 -6.31
N ASP A 17 -8.75 6.43 -5.75
CA ASP A 17 -10.15 6.80 -5.79
C ASP A 17 -10.33 8.27 -6.23
N SER A 18 -11.51 8.85 -5.99
CA SER A 18 -11.80 10.25 -6.32
C SER A 18 -11.06 11.27 -5.44
N THR A 19 -10.56 10.84 -4.28
CA THR A 19 -9.89 11.69 -3.28
C THR A 19 -8.38 11.72 -3.45
N GLY A 20 -7.80 10.66 -4.00
CA GLY A 20 -6.36 10.60 -4.21
C GLY A 20 -5.85 9.18 -4.40
N LYS A 21 -4.68 8.92 -3.85
CA LYS A 21 -3.98 7.65 -3.97
C LYS A 21 -3.31 7.30 -2.66
N VAL A 22 -3.20 6.01 -2.37
CA VAL A 22 -2.51 5.51 -1.19
C VAL A 22 -1.84 4.18 -1.50
N TRP A 23 -0.66 3.97 -0.94
CA TRP A 23 0.01 2.68 -0.98
C TRP A 23 -0.66 1.67 -0.04
N VAL A 24 -0.91 0.47 -0.55
CA VAL A 24 -1.48 -0.63 0.22
C VAL A 24 -0.54 -1.83 0.17
N LEU A 25 -0.12 -2.29 1.35
CA LEU A 25 0.59 -3.54 1.51
C LEU A 25 -0.43 -4.66 1.71
N SER A 26 -0.55 -5.57 0.74
CA SER A 26 -1.43 -6.74 0.81
C SER A 26 -0.65 -8.03 1.07
N PRO A 27 -1.18 -8.93 1.91
CA PRO A 27 -0.62 -10.27 2.08
C PRO A 27 -0.87 -11.17 0.86
N THR A 28 -1.74 -10.76 -0.08
CA THR A 28 -2.06 -11.48 -1.32
C THR A 28 -1.32 -10.88 -2.52
N ASN A 29 -1.22 -11.63 -3.61
CA ASN A 29 -0.50 -11.21 -4.82
C ASN A 29 -1.27 -11.48 -6.12
N ASN A 30 -2.59 -11.61 -6.03
CA ASN A 30 -3.46 -11.96 -7.15
C ASN A 30 -4.17 -10.76 -7.78
N LEU A 31 -3.94 -9.55 -7.29
CA LEU A 31 -4.56 -8.33 -7.82
C LEU A 31 -3.90 -7.92 -9.14
N LYS A 32 -4.75 -7.56 -10.10
CA LYS A 32 -4.34 -7.05 -11.41
C LYS A 32 -4.60 -5.56 -11.52
N LEU A 33 -3.85 -4.91 -12.40
CA LEU A 33 -4.07 -3.50 -12.68
C LEU A 33 -5.48 -3.28 -13.24
N GLY A 34 -6.21 -2.34 -12.65
CA GLY A 34 -7.58 -1.99 -13.04
C GLY A 34 -8.68 -2.71 -12.25
N ASP A 35 -8.33 -3.66 -11.38
CA ASP A 35 -9.32 -4.30 -10.50
C ASP A 35 -9.96 -3.26 -9.57
N GLN A 36 -11.29 -3.25 -9.52
CA GLN A 36 -12.03 -2.50 -8.52
C GLN A 36 -12.17 -3.35 -7.26
N ILE A 37 -11.60 -2.88 -6.17
CA ILE A 37 -11.57 -3.60 -4.91
C ILE A 37 -12.05 -2.71 -3.78
N ARG A 38 -12.55 -3.36 -2.73
CA ARG A 38 -12.81 -2.74 -1.44
C ARG A 38 -11.96 -3.45 -0.41
N ILE A 39 -11.31 -2.70 0.47
CA ILE A 39 -10.45 -3.28 1.50
C ILE A 39 -10.82 -2.74 2.88
N LYS A 40 -10.59 -3.57 3.89
CA LYS A 40 -10.43 -3.16 5.28
C LYS A 40 -8.96 -3.29 5.62
N GLY A 41 -8.36 -2.23 6.14
CA GLY A 41 -6.95 -2.20 6.50
C GLY A 41 -6.66 -1.30 7.69
N GLN A 42 -5.45 -1.41 8.20
CA GLN A 42 -4.93 -0.56 9.25
C GLN A 42 -4.06 0.54 8.63
N VAL A 43 -4.34 1.81 8.98
CA VAL A 43 -3.49 2.92 8.61
C VAL A 43 -2.19 2.84 9.41
N ARG A 44 -1.06 2.91 8.70
CA ARG A 44 0.29 2.90 9.25
C ARG A 44 1.00 4.18 8.84
N TYR A 45 1.90 4.63 9.71
CA TYR A 45 2.85 5.69 9.40
C TYR A 45 4.24 5.13 9.67
N GLU A 46 5.06 5.02 8.62
CA GLU A 46 6.45 4.62 8.79
C GLU A 46 7.30 5.88 8.90
N VAL A 47 8.10 5.97 9.96
CA VAL A 47 9.03 7.10 10.13
C VAL A 47 10.28 6.79 9.34
N ILE A 48 10.64 7.68 8.42
CA ILE A 48 11.90 7.62 7.68
C ILE A 48 12.69 8.88 8.02
N GLU A 49 13.65 8.77 8.94
CA GLU A 49 14.51 9.89 9.30
C GLU A 49 15.78 9.89 8.45
N ILE A 50 15.93 10.91 7.60
CA ILE A 50 17.12 11.12 6.78
C ILE A 50 17.67 12.52 7.05
N ALA A 51 18.93 12.61 7.47
CA ALA A 51 19.61 13.88 7.77
C ALA A 51 18.81 14.80 8.73
N GLY A 52 18.11 14.22 9.71
CA GLY A 52 17.29 14.95 10.68
C GLY A 52 15.94 15.46 10.14
N GLN A 53 15.57 15.08 8.92
CA GLN A 53 14.24 15.33 8.35
C GLN A 53 13.41 14.05 8.38
N ASN A 54 12.16 14.16 8.82
CA ASN A 54 11.20 13.06 8.75
C ASN A 54 10.54 13.07 7.37
N LEU A 55 10.89 12.06 6.57
CA LEU A 55 10.34 11.74 5.25
C LEU A 55 9.39 10.54 5.31
N GLY A 56 8.79 10.30 6.48
CA GLY A 56 7.87 9.21 6.70
C GLY A 56 6.63 9.28 5.82
N GLU A 57 6.06 8.12 5.52
CA GLU A 57 4.92 7.96 4.61
C GLU A 57 3.77 7.21 5.29
N VAL A 58 2.54 7.60 4.94
CA VAL A 58 1.32 6.92 5.37
C VAL A 58 0.96 5.86 4.34
N TYR A 59 0.69 4.64 4.82
CA TYR A 59 0.25 3.52 3.99
C TYR A 59 -0.83 2.71 4.70
N ILE A 60 -1.47 1.81 3.97
CA ILE A 60 -2.46 0.89 4.53
C ILE A 60 -1.88 -0.52 4.54
N GLU A 61 -1.94 -1.18 5.68
CA GLU A 61 -1.73 -2.63 5.78
C GLU A 61 -3.09 -3.32 5.62
N GLU A 62 -3.27 -4.05 4.52
CA GLU A 62 -4.54 -4.73 4.21
C GLU A 62 -4.78 -5.88 5.18
N GLN A 63 -5.97 -5.90 5.80
CA GLN A 63 -6.40 -6.98 6.69
C GLN A 63 -7.40 -7.90 6.00
N GLN A 64 -8.23 -7.36 5.10
CA GLN A 64 -9.27 -8.09 4.43
C GLN A 64 -9.70 -7.40 3.13
N GLN A 65 -9.86 -8.15 2.05
CA GLN A 65 -10.61 -7.71 0.87
C GLN A 65 -12.10 -7.98 1.08
N LEU A 66 -12.92 -6.98 0.76
CA LEU A 66 -14.37 -7.01 0.86
C LEU A 66 -14.96 -7.08 -0.56
N PRO A 67 -16.20 -7.58 -0.70
CA PRO A 67 -16.92 -7.46 -1.96
C PRO A 67 -17.00 -5.99 -2.40
N PRO A 68 -16.80 -5.71 -3.70
CA PRO A 68 -17.13 -4.40 -4.25
C PRO A 68 -18.63 -4.12 -4.09
N ASP A 69 -19.00 -2.83 -4.06
CA ASP A 69 -20.40 -2.39 -4.00
C ASP A 69 -21.20 -2.71 -5.28
#